data_AF-A0A2T5I624-F1
#
_entry.id   AF-A0A2T5I624-F1
#
_cell.length_a   1.000
_cell.length_b   1.000
_cell.length_c   1.000
_cell.angle_alpha   90.00
_cell.angle_beta   90.00
_cell.angle_gamma   90.00
#
_symmetry.space_group_name_H-M   'P 1'
#
loop_
_entity.id
_entity.type
_entity.pdbx_description
1 polymer ?
#
loop_
_entity_poly.entity_id
_entity_poly.type
_entity_poly.pdbx_seq_one_letter_code
_entity_poly.pdbx_strand_id
1 'polypeptide(L)'
;MNTPMNALVSDMVNLLDESLREDFEERAGIIEFDAELPRDHAECLALLDVLHRHPSALCGATLLQVKLKNSVYMGLTTDIDHARLYLKNIGGVEIAFLNLKNVIDHQFEGICRIDIAHF
;
A
#
# COMPACT_ATOMS: atom_id res chain seq x y z
N MET A 1 20.36 2.95 -23.43
CA MET A 1 19.94 4.16 -22.68
C MET A 1 18.64 3.77 -22.01
N ASN A 2 18.57 3.76 -20.68
CA ASN A 2 17.30 3.46 -20.01
C ASN A 2 16.36 4.63 -20.30
N THR A 3 15.29 4.36 -21.06
CA THR A 3 14.20 5.31 -21.22
C THR A 3 13.65 5.59 -19.82
N PRO A 4 13.49 6.86 -19.43
CA PRO A 4 12.87 7.17 -18.15
C PRO A 4 11.45 6.60 -18.12
N MET A 5 11.07 6.01 -16.98
CA MET A 5 9.73 5.47 -16.75
C MET A 5 8.68 6.54 -17.03
N ASN A 6 7.54 6.11 -17.59
CA ASN A 6 6.40 7.00 -17.83
C ASN A 6 6.00 7.71 -16.52
N ALA A 7 5.76 9.02 -16.57
CA ALA A 7 5.47 9.82 -15.37
C ALA A 7 4.27 9.30 -14.57
N LEU A 8 3.19 8.88 -15.24
CA LEU A 8 2.02 8.34 -14.56
C LEU A 8 2.34 7.01 -13.87
N VAL A 9 3.06 6.11 -14.54
CA VAL A 9 3.50 4.84 -13.96
C VAL A 9 4.40 5.11 -12.75
N SER A 10 5.32 6.06 -12.88
CA SER A 10 6.21 6.47 -11.78
C SER A 10 5.43 6.98 -10.56
N ASP A 11 4.44 7.84 -10.76
CA ASP A 11 3.62 8.38 -9.68
C ASP A 11 2.85 7.26 -8.96
N MET A 12 2.32 6.30 -9.72
CA MET A 12 1.58 5.16 -9.16
C MET A 12 2.50 4.15 -8.47
N VAL A 13 3.69 3.89 -9.00
CA VAL A 13 4.71 3.03 -8.38
C VAL A 13 5.19 3.63 -7.06
N ASN A 14 5.25 4.96 -6.94
CA ASN A 14 5.59 5.63 -5.68
C ASN A 14 4.54 5.48 -4.57
N LEU A 15 3.33 5.01 -4.90
CA LEU A 15 2.30 4.66 -3.92
C LEU A 15 2.45 3.22 -3.40
N LEU A 16 3.26 2.39 -4.05
CA LEU A 16 3.50 1.01 -3.65
C LEU A 16 4.43 0.98 -2.44
N ASP A 17 4.12 0.09 -1.49
CA ASP A 17 5.10 -0.27 -0.47
C ASP A 17 6.27 -1.06 -1.09
N GLU A 18 7.32 -1.29 -0.30
CA GLU A 18 8.55 -1.95 -0.77
C GLU A 18 8.30 -3.33 -1.38
N SER A 19 7.39 -4.11 -0.78
CA SER A 19 7.07 -5.46 -1.28
C SER A 19 6.30 -5.40 -2.60
N LEU A 20 5.31 -4.52 -2.72
CA LEU A 20 4.55 -4.36 -3.96
C LEU A 20 5.40 -3.72 -5.07
N ARG A 21 6.39 -2.91 -4.71
CA ARG A 21 7.37 -2.36 -5.64
C ARG A 21 8.30 -3.44 -6.18
N GLU A 22 8.79 -4.34 -5.33
CA GLU A 22 9.60 -5.48 -5.76
C GLU A 22 8.81 -6.38 -6.73
N ASP A 23 7.56 -6.71 -6.39
CA ASP A 23 6.62 -7.44 -7.27
C ASP A 23 6.47 -6.75 -8.64
N PHE A 24 6.33 -5.43 -8.65
CA PHE A 24 6.25 -4.64 -9.88
C PHE A 24 7.54 -4.73 -10.70
N GLU A 25 8.71 -4.55 -10.07
CA GLU A 25 10.01 -4.56 -10.75
C GLU A 25 10.34 -5.94 -11.33
N GLU A 26 10.05 -7.01 -10.60
CA GLU A 26 10.20 -8.40 -11.07
C GLU A 26 9.27 -8.67 -12.26
N ARG A 27 7.98 -8.33 -12.14
CA ARG A 27 7.01 -8.57 -13.21
C ARG A 27 7.33 -7.75 -14.45
N ALA A 28 7.79 -6.50 -14.30
CA ALA A 28 8.23 -5.67 -15.41
C ALA A 28 9.43 -6.30 -16.13
N GLY A 29 10.41 -6.83 -15.39
CA GLY A 29 11.54 -7.55 -15.95
C GLY A 29 11.12 -8.80 -16.75
N ILE A 30 10.24 -9.63 -16.17
CA ILE A 30 9.72 -10.83 -16.86
C ILE A 30 9.01 -10.43 -18.16
N ILE A 31 8.15 -9.42 -18.13
CA ILE A 31 7.39 -9.01 -19.33
C ILE A 31 8.33 -8.39 -20.39
N GLU A 32 9.33 -7.63 -19.98
CA GLU A 32 10.32 -7.05 -20.89
C GLU A 32 11.13 -8.14 -21.60
N PHE A 33 11.69 -9.09 -20.84
CA PHE A 33 12.66 -10.04 -21.39
C PHE A 33 12.02 -11.31 -21.93
N ASP A 34 11.01 -11.87 -21.27
CA ASP A 34 10.42 -13.15 -21.68
C ASP A 34 9.31 -12.97 -22.73
N ALA A 35 8.56 -11.86 -22.65
CA ALA A 35 7.53 -11.53 -23.64
C ALA A 35 8.03 -10.54 -24.71
N GLU A 36 9.31 -10.16 -24.66
CA GLU A 36 10.00 -9.28 -25.61
C GLU A 36 9.26 -7.94 -25.84
N LEU A 37 8.59 -7.43 -24.81
CA LEU A 37 7.87 -6.16 -24.90
C LEU A 37 8.80 -4.96 -24.58
N PRO A 38 8.56 -3.80 -25.21
CA PRO A 38 9.23 -2.56 -24.83
C PRO A 38 9.07 -2.27 -23.33
N ARG A 39 10.14 -1.78 -22.69
CA ARG A 39 10.20 -1.50 -21.25
C ARG A 39 9.00 -0.69 -20.73
N ASP A 40 8.61 0.34 -21.45
CA ASP A 40 7.48 1.20 -21.10
C ASP A 40 6.14 0.44 -21.09
N HIS A 41 5.95 -0.47 -22.04
CA HIS A 41 4.79 -1.34 -22.09
C HIS A 41 4.83 -2.41 -20.99
N ALA A 42 6.00 -3.01 -20.75
CA ALA A 42 6.20 -4.00 -19.71
C ALA A 42 5.92 -3.43 -18.31
N GLU A 43 6.39 -2.21 -18.01
CA GLU A 43 6.09 -1.50 -16.78
C GLU A 43 4.58 -1.21 -16.64
N CYS A 44 3.90 -0.78 -17.70
CA CYS A 44 2.45 -0.59 -17.67
C CYS A 44 1.70 -1.88 -17.30
N LEU A 45 2.04 -3.00 -17.96
CA LEU A 45 1.39 -4.29 -17.70
C LEU A 45 1.71 -4.84 -16.31
N ALA A 46 2.95 -4.69 -15.84
CA ALA A 46 3.35 -5.07 -14.50
C ALA A 46 2.59 -4.28 -13.43
N LEU A 47 2.43 -2.97 -13.63
CA LEU A 47 1.63 -2.15 -12.73
C LEU A 47 0.16 -2.59 -12.73
N LEU A 48 -0.42 -2.86 -13.90
CA LEU A 48 -1.80 -3.38 -13.98
C LEU A 48 -1.96 -4.74 -13.27
N ASP A 49 -0.97 -5.63 -13.37
CA ASP A 49 -0.96 -6.91 -12.66
C ASP A 49 -0.94 -6.72 -11.13
N VAL A 50 -0.05 -5.85 -10.63
CA VAL A 50 0.03 -5.52 -9.20
C VAL A 50 -1.29 -4.91 -8.72
N LEU A 51 -1.86 -3.96 -9.46
CA LEU A 51 -3.11 -3.28 -9.09
C LEU A 51 -4.33 -4.21 -9.18
N HIS A 52 -4.32 -5.18 -10.11
CA HIS A 52 -5.37 -6.19 -10.19
C HIS A 52 -5.37 -7.09 -8.95
N ARG A 53 -4.19 -7.48 -8.46
CA ARG A 53 -4.02 -8.29 -7.25
C ARG A 53 -4.23 -7.49 -5.97
N HIS A 54 -3.86 -6.20 -5.98
CA HIS A 54 -3.82 -5.33 -4.80
C HIS A 54 -4.46 -3.96 -5.08
N PRO A 55 -5.78 -3.89 -5.34
CA PRO A 55 -6.45 -2.63 -5.69
C PRO A 55 -6.37 -1.57 -4.59
N SER A 56 -6.17 -1.98 -3.33
CA SER A 56 -5.98 -1.07 -2.19
C SER A 56 -4.70 -0.25 -2.26
N ALA A 57 -3.71 -0.64 -3.08
CA ALA A 57 -2.45 0.10 -3.24
C ALA A 57 -2.68 1.53 -3.75
N LEU A 58 -3.80 1.79 -4.44
CA LEU A 58 -4.17 3.13 -4.91
C LEU A 58 -4.83 4.00 -3.83
N CYS A 59 -5.20 3.42 -2.70
CA CYS A 59 -6.00 4.13 -1.71
C CYS A 59 -5.19 5.18 -0.93
N GLY A 60 -3.84 5.09 -0.97
CA GLY A 60 -2.93 6.00 -0.25
C GLY A 60 -3.13 5.99 1.27
N ALA A 61 -3.85 5.00 1.79
CA ALA A 61 -4.19 4.86 3.20
C ALA A 61 -3.64 3.54 3.73
N THR A 62 -2.83 3.62 4.76
CA THR A 62 -2.22 2.49 5.44
C THR A 62 -2.98 2.19 6.72
N LEU A 63 -3.31 0.92 6.93
CA LEU A 63 -3.91 0.46 8.17
C LEU A 63 -2.81 0.25 9.23
N LEU A 64 -3.00 0.89 10.37
CA LEU A 64 -2.15 0.83 11.55
C LEU A 64 -2.81 -0.01 12.63
N GLN A 65 -2.09 -0.97 13.18
CA GLN A 65 -2.44 -1.60 14.44
C GLN A 65 -1.67 -0.92 15.58
N VAL A 66 -2.38 -0.42 16.58
CA VAL A 66 -1.80 0.40 17.65
C VAL A 66 -2.26 -0.07 19.02
N LYS A 67 -1.36 -0.04 19.99
CA LYS A 67 -1.70 -0.25 21.39
C LYS A 67 -1.86 1.11 22.07
N LEU A 68 -3.02 1.35 22.67
CA LEU A 68 -3.26 2.52 23.49
C LEU A 68 -3.79 2.07 24.85
N LYS A 69 -3.06 2.44 25.92
CA LYS A 69 -3.32 1.92 27.28
C LYS A 69 -3.28 0.38 27.28
N ASN A 70 -4.43 -0.26 27.53
CA ASN A 70 -4.57 -1.72 27.60
C ASN A 70 -5.34 -2.32 26.42
N SER A 71 -5.65 -1.54 25.40
CA SER A 71 -6.46 -1.97 24.25
C SER A 71 -5.70 -1.82 22.94
N VAL A 72 -6.00 -2.71 21.99
CA VAL A 72 -5.50 -2.63 20.62
C VAL A 72 -6.57 -1.98 19.75
N TYR A 73 -6.16 -1.01 18.94
CA TYR A 73 -7.01 -0.27 18.02
C TYR A 73 -6.49 -0.39 16.60
N MET A 74 -7.39 -0.23 15.64
CA MET A 74 -7.06 -0.05 14.23
C MET A 74 -7.23 1.43 13.89
N GLY A 75 -6.24 1.99 13.20
CA GLY A 75 -6.29 3.34 12.65
C GLY A 75 -5.97 3.33 11.16
N LEU A 76 -6.48 4.30 10.42
CA LEU A 76 -6.06 4.55 9.04
C LEU A 76 -5.25 5.83 9.02
N THR A 77 -4.14 5.83 8.28
CA THR A 77 -3.35 7.04 8.02
C THR A 77 -3.00 7.14 6.55
N THR A 78 -2.92 8.37 6.04
CA THR A 78 -2.29 8.67 4.75
C THR A 78 -0.85 9.17 4.92
N ASP A 79 -0.40 9.38 6.16
CA ASP A 79 0.92 9.87 6.52
C ASP A 79 1.43 9.06 7.74
N ILE A 80 2.39 8.17 7.48
CA ILE A 80 2.95 7.28 8.49
C ILE A 80 3.75 8.06 9.53
N ASP A 81 4.52 9.06 9.10
CA ASP A 81 5.38 9.84 10.00
C ASP A 81 4.55 10.71 10.94
N HIS A 82 3.49 11.34 10.41
CA HIS A 82 2.53 12.06 11.23
C HIS A 82 1.81 11.12 12.21
N ALA A 83 1.39 9.94 11.77
CA ALA A 83 0.72 8.97 12.64
C ALA A 83 1.63 8.51 13.79
N ARG A 84 2.90 8.23 13.52
CA ARG A 84 3.89 7.87 14.56
C ARG A 84 4.06 8.97 15.59
N LEU A 85 4.17 10.22 15.13
CA LEU A 85 4.28 11.38 16.03
C LEU A 85 3.02 11.54 16.88
N TYR A 86 1.83 11.43 16.27
CA TYR A 86 0.55 11.48 16.97
C TYR A 86 0.44 10.39 18.04
N LEU A 87 0.76 9.13 17.70
CA LEU A 87 0.76 8.01 18.63
C LEU A 87 1.68 8.26 19.82
N LYS A 88 2.90 8.74 19.57
CA LYS A 88 3.83 9.09 20.64
C LYS A 88 3.25 10.14 21.60
N ASN A 89 2.57 11.15 21.07
CA ASN A 89 1.98 12.22 21.87
C ASN A 89 0.81 11.75 22.74
N ILE A 90 0.04 10.76 22.30
CA ILE A 90 -1.07 10.18 23.08
C ILE A 90 -0.65 8.98 23.94
N GLY A 91 0.63 8.63 23.96
CA GLY A 91 1.16 7.46 24.69
C GLY A 91 0.81 6.11 24.04
N GLY A 92 0.50 6.11 22.74
CA GLY A 92 0.28 4.92 21.94
C GLY A 92 1.59 4.30 21.44
N VAL A 93 1.54 2.99 21.16
CA VAL A 93 2.66 2.23 20.61
C VAL A 93 2.22 1.57 19.30
N GLU A 94 3.00 1.76 18.24
CA GLU A 94 2.84 1.06 16.97
C GLU A 94 3.08 -0.44 17.16
N ILE A 95 2.16 -1.28 16.68
CA ILE A 95 2.32 -2.74 16.66
C ILE A 95 2.73 -3.20 15.27
N ALA A 96 1.98 -2.81 14.23
CA ALA A 96 2.21 -3.25 12.86
C ALA A 96 1.50 -2.35 11.83
N PHE A 97 2.01 -2.36 10.59
CA PHE A 97 1.28 -1.91 9.40
C PHE A 97 0.68 -3.13 8.71
N LEU A 98 -0.59 -3.00 8.31
CA LEU A 98 -1.36 -4.12 7.77
C LEU A 98 -1.96 -3.75 6.42
N ASN A 99 -2.09 -4.75 5.55
CA ASN A 99 -2.85 -4.59 4.31
C ASN A 99 -4.35 -4.49 4.63
N LEU A 100 -4.97 -3.38 4.21
CA LEU A 100 -6.37 -3.08 4.51
C LEU A 100 -7.33 -4.18 4.02
N LYS A 101 -7.16 -4.66 2.78
CA LYS A 101 -8.02 -5.70 2.19
C LYS A 101 -7.94 -7.00 3.01
N ASN A 102 -6.73 -7.46 3.32
CA ASN A 102 -6.55 -8.70 4.09
C ASN A 102 -7.18 -8.62 5.48
N VAL A 103 -7.08 -7.47 6.14
CA VAL A 103 -7.71 -7.29 7.45
C VAL A 103 -9.23 -7.30 7.34
N ILE A 104 -9.80 -6.61 6.35
CA ILE A 104 -11.25 -6.62 6.12
C ILE A 104 -11.74 -8.05 5.85
N ASP A 105 -11.10 -8.75 4.92
CA ASP A 105 -11.54 -10.08 4.46
C ASP A 105 -11.40 -11.14 5.57
N HIS A 106 -10.30 -11.14 6.31
CA HIS A 106 -9.97 -12.23 7.24
C HIS A 106 -10.30 -11.93 8.71
N GLN A 107 -10.24 -10.67 9.15
CA GLN A 107 -10.51 -10.31 10.56
C GLN A 107 -11.93 -9.78 10.76
N PHE A 108 -12.53 -9.20 9.72
CA PHE A 108 -13.84 -8.55 9.80
C PHE A 108 -14.89 -9.19 8.86
N GLU A 109 -14.63 -10.39 8.34
CA GLU A 109 -15.55 -11.16 7.49
C GLU A 109 -16.09 -10.33 6.30
N GLY A 110 -15.25 -9.46 5.73
CA GLY A 110 -15.58 -8.63 4.58
C GLY A 110 -16.22 -7.28 4.92
N ILE A 111 -16.48 -6.94 6.19
CA ILE A 111 -17.18 -5.70 6.57
C ILE A 111 -16.45 -4.96 7.70
N CYS A 112 -15.84 -3.82 7.38
CA CYS A 112 -15.26 -2.91 8.38
C CYS A 112 -16.09 -1.62 8.51
N ARG A 113 -16.35 -1.20 9.76
CA ARG A 113 -17.04 0.06 10.07
C ARG A 113 -16.02 1.13 10.46
N ILE A 114 -16.07 2.28 9.79
CA ILE A 114 -15.28 3.46 10.16
C ILE A 114 -16.20 4.39 10.96
N ASP A 115 -16.00 4.44 12.28
CA ASP A 115 -16.72 5.37 13.15
C ASP A 115 -16.01 6.74 13.10
N ILE A 116 -16.48 7.62 12.21
CA ILE A 116 -16.02 9.01 12.19
C ILE A 116 -16.71 9.74 13.34
N ALA A 117 -15.99 10.00 14.43
CA ALA A 117 -16.48 10.93 15.44
C ALA A 117 -16.62 12.31 14.77
N HIS A 118 -17.84 12.87 14.77
CA HIS A 118 -18.04 14.27 14.37
C HIS A 118 -17.26 15.16 15.34
N PHE A 119 -16.21 15.80 14.83
CA PHE A 119 -15.48 16.85 15.53
C PHE A 119 -16.27 18.17 15.49
#